data_AF-A0A937YGN5-F1
#
_entry.id   AF-A0A937YGN5-F1
#
_cell.length_a   1.000
_cell.length_b   1.000
_cell.length_c   1.000
_cell.angle_alpha   90.00
_cell.angle_beta   90.00
_cell.angle_gamma   90.00
#
_symmetry.space_group_name_H-M   'P 1'
#
loop_
_entity.id
_entity.type
_entity.pdbx_description
1 polymer ?
#
loop_
_entity_poly.entity_id
_entity_poly.type
_entity_poly.pdbx_seq_one_letter_code
_entity_poly.pdbx_strand_id
1 'polypeptide(L)'
;MYRYDEFDHRLVQERVAQFRDQVARHLAGSLSEEEFRPLRLMNGLYLQLHAYMLRVAIPYGTLSSRQMHRLAEIAKRFDRGYGHFTTRQNIQYNWPRLKDVPDILAELADVEMHAIQTSGNCIRNITADPFAGVAADEVEDPRITAELLRQWSTLHPEFSFLPRKFKIAVTGSAHDRAAIKVHDIGLRLVRSPAGEIGYEVCVGGGQGRTPMIAQVIREFLSKDALLPYLEAIMRVYNLFGRRDNKYKARIKILVHEIGVAAMRDAVETEFARLDVAAIAADQDEVARIAGYFAPPVYEQLPKDSSTLCTARAQDGAFHRWVETNVGAHKVPGYTIVTVSLKPIGGVPGD
;
A
#
# COMPACT_ATOMS: atom_id res chain seq x y z
N MET A 1 1.00 -15.03 1.69
CA MET A 1 1.31 -13.90 0.79
C MET A 1 0.66 -14.22 -0.55
N TYR A 2 0.09 -13.22 -1.20
CA TYR A 2 -0.43 -13.36 -2.56
C TYR A 2 0.65 -13.87 -3.51
N ARG A 3 0.28 -14.79 -4.40
CA ARG A 3 1.16 -15.31 -5.46
C ARG A 3 0.51 -14.99 -6.79
N TYR A 4 1.31 -14.54 -7.73
CA TYR A 4 0.82 -14.18 -9.05
C TYR A 4 0.32 -15.41 -9.79
N ASP A 5 -0.83 -15.27 -10.44
CA ASP A 5 -1.29 -16.23 -11.42
C ASP A 5 -0.81 -15.86 -12.84
N GLU A 6 -1.24 -16.64 -13.84
CA GLU A 6 -0.86 -16.41 -15.23
C GLU A 6 -1.27 -15.00 -15.72
N PHE A 7 -2.42 -14.50 -15.26
CA PHE A 7 -2.88 -13.17 -15.63
C PHE A 7 -1.99 -12.08 -15.03
N ASP A 8 -1.67 -12.17 -13.74
CA ASP A 8 -0.76 -11.22 -13.09
C ASP A 8 0.63 -11.21 -13.76
N HIS A 9 1.20 -12.39 -14.02
CA HIS A 9 2.49 -12.52 -14.69
C HIS A 9 2.46 -11.89 -16.09
N ARG A 10 1.45 -12.21 -16.89
CA ARG A 10 1.29 -11.64 -18.24
C ARG A 10 1.14 -10.13 -18.17
N LEU A 11 0.28 -9.62 -17.30
CA LEU A 11 0.06 -8.18 -17.12
C LEU A 11 1.38 -7.45 -16.82
N VAL A 12 2.16 -7.94 -15.85
CA VAL A 12 3.41 -7.29 -15.46
C VAL A 12 4.43 -7.35 -16.60
N GLN A 13 4.57 -8.48 -17.29
CA GLN A 13 5.50 -8.63 -18.42
C GLN A 13 5.13 -7.73 -19.60
N GLU A 14 3.85 -7.63 -19.96
CA GLU A 14 3.36 -6.71 -20.99
C GLU A 14 3.64 -5.25 -20.61
N ARG A 15 3.47 -4.89 -19.33
CA ARG A 15 3.81 -3.55 -18.83
C ARG A 15 5.31 -3.26 -18.91
N VAL A 16 6.16 -4.25 -18.64
CA VAL A 16 7.62 -4.12 -18.82
C VAL A 16 7.96 -3.90 -20.30
N ALA A 17 7.41 -4.71 -21.20
CA ALA A 17 7.64 -4.59 -22.64
C ALA A 17 7.17 -3.23 -23.17
N GLN A 18 5.99 -2.78 -22.76
CA GLN A 18 5.46 -1.46 -23.11
C GLN A 18 6.39 -0.33 -22.61
N PHE A 19 6.85 -0.39 -21.36
CA PHE A 19 7.72 0.66 -20.83
C PHE A 19 9.10 0.65 -21.50
N ARG A 20 9.61 -0.52 -21.90
CA ARG A 20 10.86 -0.65 -22.67
C ARG A 20 10.76 0.09 -24.01
N ASP A 21 9.67 -0.11 -24.75
CA ASP A 21 9.41 0.64 -25.99
C ASP A 21 9.35 2.15 -25.74
N GLN A 22 8.63 2.59 -24.71
CA GLN A 22 8.52 4.00 -24.35
C GLN A 22 9.89 4.63 -24.03
N VAL A 23 10.74 3.93 -23.29
CA VAL A 23 12.12 4.36 -22.99
C VAL A 23 12.95 4.42 -24.28
N ALA A 24 12.87 3.41 -25.15
CA ALA A 24 13.60 3.39 -26.41
C ALA A 24 13.21 4.58 -27.31
N ARG A 25 11.91 4.83 -27.45
CA ARG A 25 11.38 5.96 -28.22
C ARG A 25 11.80 7.31 -27.66
N HIS A 26 11.85 7.46 -26.34
CA HIS A 26 12.33 8.67 -25.68
C HIS A 26 13.83 8.89 -25.92
N LEU A 27 14.64 7.83 -25.77
CA LEU A 27 16.08 7.89 -26.06
C LEU A 27 16.38 8.19 -27.54
N ALA A 28 15.51 7.74 -28.46
CA ALA A 28 15.60 8.05 -29.88
C ALA A 28 15.05 9.45 -30.26
N GLY A 29 14.49 10.20 -29.31
CA GLY A 29 13.93 11.54 -29.54
C GLY A 29 12.52 11.56 -30.17
N SER A 30 11.93 10.39 -30.43
CA SER A 30 10.57 10.24 -30.98
C SER A 30 9.44 10.35 -29.94
N LEU A 31 9.80 10.49 -28.66
CA LEU A 31 8.90 10.74 -27.54
C LEU A 31 9.51 11.84 -26.67
N SER A 32 8.89 13.03 -26.65
CA SER A 32 9.39 14.17 -25.89
C SER A 32 9.37 13.91 -24.38
N GLU A 33 10.12 14.68 -23.58
CA GLU A 33 10.06 14.56 -22.11
C GLU A 33 8.65 14.87 -21.57
N GLU A 34 7.89 15.76 -22.22
CA GLU A 34 6.52 16.09 -21.80
C GLU A 34 5.58 14.89 -21.96
N GLU A 35 5.66 14.19 -23.09
CA GLU A 35 4.89 12.98 -23.37
C GLU A 35 5.39 11.77 -22.55
N PHE A 36 6.69 11.66 -22.33
CA PHE A 36 7.29 10.57 -21.57
C PHE A 36 7.02 10.69 -20.06
N ARG A 37 6.96 11.92 -19.53
CA ARG A 37 6.75 12.20 -18.11
C ARG A 37 5.57 11.44 -17.48
N PRO A 38 4.32 11.48 -18.01
CA PRO A 38 3.23 10.72 -17.43
C PRO A 38 3.48 9.20 -17.47
N LEU A 39 4.10 8.69 -18.54
CA LEU A 39 4.38 7.26 -18.72
C LEU A 39 5.41 6.74 -17.71
N ARG A 40 6.53 7.46 -17.53
CA ARG A 40 7.55 7.09 -16.54
C ARG A 40 7.05 7.23 -15.10
N LEU A 41 6.22 8.22 -14.82
CA LEU A 41 5.58 8.36 -13.50
C LEU A 41 4.59 7.22 -13.23
N MET A 42 3.91 6.67 -14.22
CA MET A 42 3.05 5.49 -13.99
C MET A 42 3.86 4.20 -13.73
N ASN A 43 5.14 4.19 -14.06
CA ASN A 43 6.09 3.11 -13.78
C ASN A 43 7.03 3.44 -12.61
N GLY A 44 6.66 4.41 -11.76
CA GLY A 44 7.41 4.70 -10.54
C GLY A 44 8.71 5.47 -10.72
N LEU A 45 9.01 5.96 -11.93
CA LEU A 45 10.28 6.57 -12.28
C LEU A 45 10.20 8.11 -12.28
N TYR A 46 10.86 8.73 -11.30
CA TYR A 46 10.96 10.17 -11.13
C TYR A 46 12.31 10.67 -11.62
N LEU A 47 12.34 11.70 -12.46
CA LEU A 47 13.56 12.47 -12.69
C LEU A 47 13.76 13.43 -11.51
N GLN A 48 14.81 13.21 -10.72
CA GLN A 48 15.33 14.16 -9.74
C GLN A 48 16.40 15.05 -10.42
N LEU A 49 17.04 15.97 -9.67
CA LEU A 49 17.96 16.96 -10.24
C LEU A 49 19.13 16.32 -11.01
N HIS A 50 19.64 15.18 -10.55
CA HIS A 50 20.85 14.54 -11.09
C HIS A 50 20.67 13.11 -11.59
N ALA A 51 19.56 12.45 -11.22
CA ALA A 51 19.36 11.03 -11.51
C ALA A 51 17.87 10.68 -11.47
N TYR A 52 17.54 9.49 -11.96
CA TYR A 52 16.20 8.95 -11.79
C TYR A 52 16.07 8.26 -10.44
N MET A 53 14.93 8.43 -9.78
CA MET A 53 14.52 7.62 -8.65
C MET A 53 13.42 6.65 -9.10
N LEU A 54 13.64 5.35 -8.90
CA LEU A 54 12.67 4.29 -9.14
C LEU A 54 12.03 3.87 -7.82
N ARG A 55 10.70 3.97 -7.73
CA ARG A 55 9.93 3.44 -6.60
C ARG A 55 9.29 2.10 -6.95
N VAL A 56 9.67 1.06 -6.22
CA VAL A 56 9.11 -0.28 -6.33
C VAL A 56 7.90 -0.41 -5.39
N ALA A 57 6.85 -1.10 -5.82
CA ALA A 57 5.69 -1.41 -5.00
C ALA A 57 5.99 -2.60 -4.10
N ILE A 58 5.64 -2.46 -2.83
CA ILE A 58 5.58 -3.57 -1.88
C ILE A 58 4.15 -3.55 -1.33
N PRO A 59 3.22 -4.29 -1.97
CA PRO A 59 1.84 -4.37 -1.54
C PRO A 59 1.74 -4.64 -0.04
N TYR A 60 0.97 -3.82 0.69
CA TYR A 60 0.71 -3.94 2.13
C TYR A 60 1.96 -4.20 3.00
N GLY A 61 3.15 -3.80 2.52
CA GLY A 61 4.41 -3.94 3.23
C GLY A 61 4.91 -5.36 3.47
N THR A 62 4.39 -6.37 2.76
CA THR A 62 4.77 -7.77 2.96
C THR A 62 5.75 -8.24 1.89
N LEU A 63 6.87 -8.84 2.30
CA LEU A 63 7.92 -9.36 1.40
C LEU A 63 8.35 -10.77 1.79
N SER A 64 8.75 -11.56 0.79
CA SER A 64 9.40 -12.84 0.97
C SER A 64 10.92 -12.67 0.97
N SER A 65 11.65 -13.66 1.49
CA SER A 65 13.12 -13.68 1.40
C SER A 65 13.60 -13.61 -0.06
N ARG A 66 12.95 -14.35 -0.98
CA ARG A 66 13.23 -14.30 -2.43
C ARG A 66 13.15 -12.88 -2.99
N GLN A 67 12.08 -12.16 -2.67
CA GLN A 67 11.89 -10.78 -3.10
C GLN A 67 12.94 -9.86 -2.47
N MET A 68 13.24 -10.03 -1.17
CA MET A 68 14.27 -9.23 -0.50
C MET A 68 15.66 -9.42 -1.11
N HIS A 69 16.03 -10.66 -1.48
CA HIS A 69 17.28 -10.94 -2.18
C HIS A 69 17.33 -10.24 -3.55
N ARG A 70 16.24 -10.30 -4.33
CA ARG A 70 16.16 -9.60 -5.62
C ARG A 70 16.32 -8.09 -5.46
N LEU A 71 15.66 -7.48 -4.46
CA LEU A 71 15.83 -6.06 -4.16
C LEU A 71 17.29 -5.71 -3.81
N ALA A 72 17.99 -6.57 -3.06
CA ALA A 72 19.40 -6.36 -2.75
C ALA A 72 20.31 -6.50 -3.97
N GLU A 73 20.01 -7.43 -4.90
CA GLU A 73 20.75 -7.57 -6.16
C GLU A 73 20.57 -6.34 -7.06
N ILE A 74 19.34 -5.82 -7.16
CA ILE A 74 19.04 -4.59 -7.89
C ILE A 74 19.81 -3.41 -7.30
N ALA A 75 19.82 -3.27 -5.97
CA ALA A 75 20.56 -2.21 -5.27
C ALA A 75 22.06 -2.23 -5.64
N LYS A 76 22.67 -3.42 -5.65
CA LYS A 76 24.10 -3.60 -5.96
C LYS A 76 24.44 -3.36 -7.43
N ARG A 77 23.55 -3.76 -8.35
CA ARG A 77 23.83 -3.74 -9.79
C ARG A 77 23.45 -2.42 -10.46
N PHE A 78 22.32 -1.83 -10.08
CA PHE A 78 21.72 -0.70 -10.78
C PHE A 78 21.66 0.59 -9.95
N ASP A 79 22.03 0.52 -8.67
CA ASP A 79 22.10 1.67 -7.78
C ASP A 79 23.50 1.72 -7.13
N ARG A 80 23.62 2.10 -5.86
CA ARG A 80 24.86 2.28 -5.10
C ARG A 80 25.00 1.30 -3.94
N GLY A 81 24.31 0.15 -4.00
CA GLY A 81 24.37 -0.90 -2.99
C GLY A 81 23.41 -0.71 -1.80
N TYR A 82 22.51 0.26 -1.86
CA TYR A 82 21.48 0.50 -0.84
C TYR A 82 20.12 0.84 -1.47
N GLY A 83 19.06 0.80 -0.68
CA GLY A 83 17.71 1.12 -1.14
C GLY A 83 16.84 1.59 0.02
N HIS A 84 16.04 2.62 -0.19
CA HIS A 84 15.37 3.30 0.91
C HIS A 84 13.96 2.79 1.13
N PHE A 85 13.69 2.20 2.29
CA PHE A 85 12.32 1.94 2.71
C PHE A 85 11.57 3.25 2.98
N THR A 86 10.32 3.27 2.56
CA THR A 86 9.49 4.47 2.53
C THR A 86 8.45 4.44 3.65
N THR A 87 7.93 5.60 4.01
CA THR A 87 6.81 5.74 4.95
C THR A 87 5.47 5.16 4.46
N ARG A 88 5.45 4.50 3.29
CA ARG A 88 4.29 3.76 2.75
C ARG A 88 4.66 2.31 2.42
N GLN A 89 5.62 1.77 3.16
CA GLN A 89 6.04 0.37 3.09
C GLN A 89 6.65 -0.07 1.74
N ASN A 90 6.86 0.85 0.78
CA ASN A 90 7.61 0.61 -0.47
C ASN A 90 9.13 0.76 -0.26
N ILE A 91 9.90 0.49 -1.31
CA ILE A 91 11.35 0.77 -1.40
C ILE A 91 11.67 1.68 -2.61
N GLN A 92 12.74 2.47 -2.53
CA GLN A 92 13.20 3.37 -3.59
C GLN A 92 14.70 3.23 -3.87
N TYR A 93 15.04 3.31 -5.16
CA TYR A 93 16.41 3.41 -5.70
C TYR A 93 16.57 4.81 -6.30
N ASN A 94 17.68 5.51 -6.06
CA ASN A 94 17.88 6.92 -6.43
C ASN A 94 18.88 7.15 -7.56
N TRP A 95 19.60 6.11 -7.99
CA TRP A 95 20.65 6.23 -9.01
C TRP A 95 20.49 5.35 -10.27
N PRO A 96 19.35 4.70 -10.59
CA PRO A 96 19.24 3.96 -11.85
C PRO A 96 19.40 4.87 -13.07
N ARG A 97 20.15 4.38 -14.07
CA ARG A 97 20.22 5.01 -15.39
C ARG A 97 18.94 4.69 -16.14
N LEU A 98 18.38 5.67 -16.85
CA LEU A 98 17.11 5.50 -17.59
C LEU A 98 17.08 4.24 -18.46
N LYS A 99 18.15 4.00 -19.23
CA LYS A 99 18.25 2.87 -20.17
C LYS A 99 18.19 1.50 -19.49
N ASP A 100 18.55 1.41 -18.21
CA ASP A 100 18.56 0.14 -17.47
C ASP A 100 17.23 -0.13 -16.75
N VAL A 101 16.38 0.89 -16.57
CA VAL A 101 15.13 0.76 -15.80
C VAL A 101 14.22 -0.36 -16.33
N PRO A 102 14.04 -0.54 -17.66
CA PRO A 102 13.27 -1.67 -18.17
C PRO A 102 13.80 -3.04 -17.75
N ASP A 103 15.13 -3.20 -17.60
CA ASP A 103 15.74 -4.44 -17.12
C ASP A 103 15.49 -4.63 -15.62
N ILE A 104 15.58 -3.56 -14.83
CA ILE A 104 15.22 -3.61 -13.40
C ILE A 104 13.77 -4.08 -13.23
N LEU A 105 12.85 -3.56 -14.04
CA LEU A 105 11.44 -3.93 -13.96
C LEU A 105 11.21 -5.39 -14.41
N ALA A 106 11.97 -5.89 -15.38
CA ALA A 106 11.93 -7.30 -15.77
C ALA A 106 12.40 -8.22 -14.62
N GLU A 107 13.51 -7.87 -13.97
CA GLU A 107 14.04 -8.64 -12.83
C GLU A 107 13.12 -8.63 -11.60
N LEU A 108 12.36 -7.55 -11.40
CA LEU A 108 11.30 -7.49 -10.39
C LEU A 108 10.12 -8.40 -10.76
N ALA A 109 9.74 -8.45 -12.04
CA ALA A 109 8.65 -9.29 -12.51
C ALA A 109 8.92 -10.79 -12.27
N ASP A 110 10.18 -11.23 -12.38
CA ASP A 110 10.62 -12.60 -12.10
C ASP A 110 10.38 -13.07 -10.66
N VAL A 111 10.17 -12.13 -9.74
CA VAL A 111 9.88 -12.41 -8.32
C VAL A 111 8.55 -11.83 -7.87
N GLU A 112 7.63 -11.61 -8.81
CA GLU A 112 6.25 -11.17 -8.53
C GLU A 112 6.21 -9.77 -7.91
N MET A 113 7.01 -8.84 -8.45
CA MET A 113 7.08 -7.44 -8.03
C MET A 113 6.95 -6.48 -9.22
N HIS A 114 6.47 -5.26 -8.96
CA HIS A 114 6.30 -4.23 -9.99
C HIS A 114 6.51 -2.81 -9.46
N ALA A 115 6.54 -1.82 -10.37
CA ALA A 115 6.54 -0.39 -10.05
C ALA A 115 5.29 0.36 -10.54
N ILE A 116 4.28 -0.38 -11.01
CA ILE A 116 3.00 0.15 -11.51
C ILE A 116 2.34 1.04 -10.45
N GLN A 117 1.90 2.24 -10.85
CA GLN A 117 1.12 3.19 -10.04
C GLN A 117 1.77 3.61 -8.70
N THR A 118 3.09 3.48 -8.54
CA THR A 118 3.81 3.97 -7.34
C THR A 118 4.04 5.50 -7.37
N SER A 119 3.63 6.15 -8.46
CA SER A 119 3.75 7.58 -8.73
C SER A 119 2.53 8.09 -9.52
N GLY A 120 2.59 9.27 -10.15
CA GLY A 120 1.47 9.81 -10.93
C GLY A 120 0.27 10.33 -10.09
N ASN A 121 -0.81 10.64 -10.80
CA ASN A 121 -2.11 11.05 -10.24
C ASN A 121 -3.10 9.87 -10.28
N CYS A 122 -2.76 8.81 -9.59
CA CYS A 122 -3.57 7.62 -9.45
C CYS A 122 -3.58 7.16 -7.99
N ILE A 123 -4.29 6.07 -7.72
CA ILE A 123 -4.21 5.34 -6.47
C ILE A 123 -2.79 4.79 -6.32
N ARG A 124 -2.20 5.00 -5.14
CA ARG A 124 -0.85 4.53 -4.77
C ARG A 124 -0.95 3.19 -4.04
N ASN A 125 0.21 2.62 -3.71
CA ASN A 125 0.31 1.42 -2.87
C ASN A 125 -0.68 1.44 -1.69
N ILE A 126 -1.41 0.34 -1.56
CA ILE A 126 -2.33 0.08 -0.44
C ILE A 126 -1.48 -0.35 0.75
N THR A 127 -1.55 0.42 1.83
CA THR A 127 -0.75 0.21 3.05
C THR A 127 -1.60 -0.58 4.06
N ALA A 128 -1.00 -1.53 4.77
CA ALA A 128 -1.66 -2.27 5.83
C ALA A 128 -0.92 -2.16 7.16
N ASP A 129 -1.51 -2.67 8.24
CA ASP A 129 -0.82 -2.85 9.52
C ASP A 129 0.45 -3.70 9.31
N PRO A 130 1.65 -3.26 9.74
CA PRO A 130 2.87 -4.07 9.64
C PRO A 130 2.78 -5.41 10.37
N PHE A 131 1.86 -5.57 11.33
CA PHE A 131 1.64 -6.81 12.09
C PHE A 131 0.45 -7.63 11.57
N ALA A 132 -0.07 -7.30 10.39
CA ALA A 132 -1.25 -7.94 9.81
C ALA A 132 -1.11 -9.46 9.68
N GLY A 133 -2.17 -10.17 10.06
CA GLY A 133 -2.30 -11.62 10.06
C GLY A 133 -1.73 -12.30 11.30
N VAL A 134 -1.07 -11.56 12.20
CA VAL A 134 -0.42 -12.09 13.40
C VAL A 134 -0.64 -11.25 14.66
N ALA A 135 -1.14 -10.02 14.53
CA ALA A 135 -1.37 -9.13 15.66
C ALA A 135 -2.42 -9.70 16.63
N ALA A 136 -2.13 -9.62 17.94
CA ALA A 136 -3.03 -10.14 18.97
C ALA A 136 -4.38 -9.39 19.08
N ASP A 137 -4.44 -8.15 18.58
CA ASP A 137 -5.60 -7.25 18.66
C ASP A 137 -6.34 -7.07 17.34
N GLU A 138 -6.00 -7.85 16.29
CA GLU A 138 -6.67 -7.74 14.99
C GLU A 138 -8.02 -8.49 14.98
N VAL A 139 -9.04 -7.83 14.42
CA VAL A 139 -10.37 -8.40 14.17
C VAL A 139 -10.31 -9.46 13.06
N GLU A 140 -9.53 -9.15 12.02
CA GLU A 140 -9.30 -9.94 10.82
C GLU A 140 -8.02 -9.44 10.15
N ASP A 141 -7.37 -10.30 9.36
CA ASP A 141 -6.17 -9.94 8.59
C ASP A 141 -6.49 -8.88 7.51
N PRO A 142 -6.00 -7.63 7.64
CA PRO A 142 -6.30 -6.56 6.70
C PRO A 142 -5.62 -6.73 5.33
N ARG A 143 -4.69 -7.68 5.16
CA ARG A 143 -4.01 -7.92 3.88
C ARG A 143 -4.95 -8.46 2.82
N ILE A 144 -6.02 -9.17 3.22
CA ILE A 144 -7.05 -9.68 2.31
C ILE A 144 -7.76 -8.49 1.63
N THR A 145 -8.26 -7.54 2.43
CA THR A 145 -8.84 -6.30 1.91
C THR A 145 -7.81 -5.51 1.11
N ALA A 146 -6.57 -5.38 1.60
CA ALA A 146 -5.56 -4.60 0.91
C ALA A 146 -5.20 -5.16 -0.48
N GLU A 147 -5.14 -6.49 -0.62
CA GLU A 147 -4.93 -7.18 -1.90
C GLU A 147 -6.13 -7.02 -2.85
N LEU A 148 -7.36 -7.17 -2.35
CA LEU A 148 -8.58 -6.89 -3.13
C LEU A 148 -8.54 -5.45 -3.69
N LEU A 149 -8.20 -4.47 -2.85
CA LEU A 149 -8.10 -3.07 -3.29
C LEU A 149 -6.93 -2.82 -4.24
N ARG A 150 -5.82 -3.56 -4.11
CA ARG A 150 -4.70 -3.50 -5.04
C ARG A 150 -5.16 -3.95 -6.42
N GLN A 151 -5.84 -5.09 -6.52
CA GLN A 151 -6.33 -5.62 -7.80
C GLN A 151 -7.39 -4.69 -8.41
N TRP A 152 -8.40 -4.29 -7.64
CA TRP A 152 -9.44 -3.35 -8.09
C TRP A 152 -8.86 -2.03 -8.60
N SER A 153 -7.87 -1.45 -7.90
CA SER A 153 -7.31 -0.14 -8.29
C SER A 153 -6.29 -0.19 -9.43
N THR A 154 -5.76 -1.38 -9.75
CA THR A 154 -4.68 -1.52 -10.73
C THR A 154 -5.21 -1.22 -12.14
N LEU A 155 -4.69 -0.17 -12.77
CA LEU A 155 -5.11 0.30 -14.10
C LEU A 155 -6.63 0.53 -14.23
N HIS A 156 -7.31 0.88 -13.12
CA HIS A 156 -8.75 1.12 -13.14
C HIS A 156 -9.12 2.18 -14.18
N PRO A 157 -10.08 1.91 -15.09
CA PRO A 157 -10.37 2.78 -16.23
C PRO A 157 -10.79 4.18 -15.80
N GLU A 158 -11.56 4.28 -14.71
CA GLU A 158 -12.04 5.56 -14.20
C GLU A 158 -11.02 6.31 -13.31
N PHE A 159 -10.10 5.59 -12.65
CA PHE A 159 -9.26 6.16 -11.56
C PHE A 159 -7.77 6.25 -11.91
N SER A 160 -7.44 6.11 -13.19
CA SER A 160 -6.06 6.26 -13.69
C SER A 160 -5.63 7.72 -13.88
N PHE A 161 -6.58 8.69 -13.83
CA PHE A 161 -6.32 10.12 -14.04
C PHE A 161 -7.03 11.03 -13.02
N LEU A 162 -6.70 10.82 -11.75
CA LEU A 162 -7.27 11.58 -10.65
C LEU A 162 -6.80 13.04 -10.64
N PRO A 163 -7.50 13.95 -9.94
CA PRO A 163 -7.00 15.31 -9.73
C PRO A 163 -5.59 15.34 -9.12
N ARG A 164 -5.27 14.41 -8.22
CA ARG A 164 -3.94 14.25 -7.61
C ARG A 164 -3.74 12.84 -7.04
N LYS A 165 -2.52 12.54 -6.57
CA LYS A 165 -2.16 11.28 -5.89
C LYS A 165 -3.19 10.89 -4.81
N PHE A 166 -3.52 9.61 -4.74
CA PHE A 166 -4.53 9.08 -3.83
C PHE A 166 -3.99 7.88 -3.04
N LYS A 167 -4.29 7.81 -1.75
CA LYS A 167 -3.68 6.87 -0.80
C LYS A 167 -4.77 6.17 -0.01
N ILE A 168 -4.70 4.85 0.03
CA ILE A 168 -5.58 4.03 0.85
C ILE A 168 -4.73 3.28 1.88
N ALA A 169 -5.26 3.12 3.09
CA ALA A 169 -4.71 2.22 4.09
C ALA A 169 -5.80 1.44 4.81
N VAL A 170 -5.43 0.23 5.25
CA VAL A 170 -6.31 -0.70 5.94
C VAL A 170 -5.67 -1.14 7.26
N THR A 171 -6.44 -1.19 8.34
CA THR A 171 -6.02 -1.81 9.60
C THR A 171 -7.08 -2.78 10.10
N GLY A 172 -6.64 -3.95 10.57
CA GLY A 172 -7.51 -4.93 11.23
C GLY A 172 -7.65 -4.70 12.72
N SER A 173 -6.82 -3.82 13.29
CA SER A 173 -6.61 -3.74 14.72
C SER A 173 -7.19 -2.48 15.35
N ALA A 174 -7.57 -2.60 16.63
CA ALA A 174 -8.05 -1.48 17.42
C ALA A 174 -7.00 -0.36 17.54
N HIS A 175 -5.72 -0.73 17.72
CA HIS A 175 -4.62 0.21 17.65
C HIS A 175 -4.20 0.45 16.20
N ASP A 176 -4.30 1.70 15.74
CA ASP A 176 -4.05 2.08 14.35
C ASP A 176 -2.54 2.20 14.04
N ARG A 177 -1.88 1.05 13.81
CA ARG A 177 -0.47 0.99 13.40
C ARG A 177 -0.26 1.34 11.93
N ALA A 178 -1.29 1.19 11.09
CA ALA A 178 -1.26 1.58 9.68
C ALA A 178 -1.36 3.11 9.49
N ALA A 179 -1.72 3.86 10.54
CA ALA A 179 -2.00 5.28 10.51
C ALA A 179 -3.05 5.61 9.44
N ILE A 180 -4.20 4.94 9.47
CA ILE A 180 -5.23 5.08 8.43
C ILE A 180 -5.76 6.52 8.32
N LYS A 181 -5.79 7.29 9.41
CA LYS A 181 -6.32 8.65 9.39
C LYS A 181 -5.43 9.68 8.70
N VAL A 182 -4.22 9.31 8.27
CA VAL A 182 -3.35 10.17 7.44
C VAL A 182 -3.35 9.78 5.96
N HIS A 183 -4.31 8.95 5.55
CA HIS A 183 -4.54 8.53 4.17
C HIS A 183 -5.73 9.26 3.55
N ASP A 184 -5.81 9.26 2.22
CA ASP A 184 -6.93 9.88 1.51
C ASP A 184 -8.23 9.11 1.82
N ILE A 185 -8.15 7.77 1.89
CA ILE A 185 -9.14 6.88 2.53
C ILE A 185 -8.43 6.01 3.58
N GLY A 186 -9.01 5.93 4.77
CA GLY A 186 -8.62 4.99 5.82
C GLY A 186 -9.74 3.99 6.10
N LEU A 187 -9.39 2.71 6.17
CA LEU A 187 -10.32 1.62 6.46
C LEU A 187 -9.89 0.89 7.73
N ARG A 188 -10.80 0.77 8.69
CA ARG A 188 -10.60 -0.06 9.89
C ARG A 188 -11.61 -1.19 9.88
N LEU A 189 -11.15 -2.43 9.97
CA LEU A 189 -12.07 -3.56 10.17
C LEU A 189 -12.66 -3.48 11.58
N VAL A 190 -13.98 -3.54 11.66
CA VAL A 190 -14.74 -3.42 12.91
C VAL A 190 -15.82 -4.49 12.97
N ARG A 191 -16.23 -4.89 14.18
CA ARG A 191 -17.40 -5.75 14.40
C ARG A 191 -18.62 -4.89 14.68
N SER A 192 -19.73 -5.15 14.00
CA SER A 192 -21.02 -4.54 14.32
C SER A 192 -21.53 -5.04 15.68
N PRO A 193 -22.53 -4.37 16.28
CA PRO A 193 -23.22 -4.89 17.46
C PRO A 193 -23.84 -6.29 17.25
N ALA A 194 -24.15 -6.66 16.00
CA ALA A 194 -24.65 -7.99 15.64
C ALA A 194 -23.52 -9.04 15.44
N GLY A 195 -22.25 -8.64 15.55
CA GLY A 195 -21.09 -9.52 15.42
C GLY A 195 -20.50 -9.63 14.00
N GLU A 196 -21.12 -8.97 13.02
CA GLU A 196 -20.67 -8.98 11.62
C GLU A 196 -19.40 -8.14 11.44
N ILE A 197 -18.47 -8.60 10.60
CA ILE A 197 -17.27 -7.83 10.28
C ILE A 197 -17.56 -6.90 9.09
N GLY A 198 -17.24 -5.63 9.26
CA GLY A 198 -17.32 -4.60 8.23
C GLY A 198 -16.22 -3.57 8.38
N TYR A 199 -16.46 -2.36 7.88
CA TYR A 199 -15.46 -1.29 7.86
C TYR A 199 -15.99 0.01 8.48
N GLU A 200 -15.19 0.64 9.34
CA GLU A 200 -15.25 2.08 9.59
C GLU A 200 -14.47 2.78 8.46
N VAL A 201 -15.09 3.76 7.81
CA VAL A 201 -14.52 4.46 6.65
C VAL A 201 -14.22 5.92 7.00
N CYS A 202 -12.94 6.27 6.93
CA CYS A 202 -12.43 7.63 7.09
C CYS A 202 -12.00 8.22 5.74
N VAL A 203 -12.24 9.51 5.51
CA VAL A 203 -11.83 10.22 4.28
C VAL A 203 -11.18 11.57 4.58
N GLY A 204 -10.20 11.96 3.76
CA GLY A 204 -9.65 13.32 3.77
C GLY A 204 -8.39 13.53 4.62
N GLY A 205 -7.58 12.50 4.82
CA GLY A 205 -6.31 12.61 5.54
C GLY A 205 -5.11 12.98 4.65
N GLY A 206 -4.03 13.46 5.28
CA GLY A 206 -2.73 13.52 4.60
C GLY A 206 -1.71 14.47 5.21
N GLN A 207 -0.48 13.98 5.38
CA GLN A 207 0.69 14.68 5.96
C GLN A 207 1.45 15.60 4.98
N GLY A 208 0.77 16.14 3.97
CA GLY A 208 1.39 17.10 3.04
C GLY A 208 1.64 18.47 3.68
N ARG A 209 1.90 19.50 2.86
CA ARG A 209 2.11 20.90 3.30
C ARG A 209 1.11 21.37 4.38
N THR A 210 -0.17 21.04 4.21
CA THR A 210 -1.22 21.31 5.21
C THR A 210 -1.67 19.98 5.81
N PRO A 211 -1.13 19.52 6.95
CA PRO A 211 -1.50 18.24 7.53
C PRO A 211 -2.97 18.24 7.96
N MET A 212 -3.70 17.17 7.63
CA MET A 212 -5.11 16.98 7.99
C MET A 212 -5.34 15.52 8.38
N ILE A 213 -6.23 15.31 9.35
CA ILE A 213 -6.68 14.00 9.81
C ILE A 213 -8.00 13.67 9.10
N ALA A 214 -8.09 12.46 8.57
CA ALA A 214 -9.29 11.95 7.92
C ALA A 214 -10.45 11.89 8.91
N GLN A 215 -11.65 12.19 8.44
CA GLN A 215 -12.88 12.18 9.23
C GLN A 215 -13.72 10.95 8.88
N VAL A 216 -14.36 10.35 9.89
CA VAL A 216 -15.27 9.22 9.68
C VAL A 216 -16.49 9.71 8.90
N ILE A 217 -16.81 9.03 7.80
CA ILE A 217 -18.03 9.28 7.03
C ILE A 217 -19.02 8.11 7.13
N ARG A 218 -18.53 6.93 7.55
CA ARG A 218 -19.33 5.72 7.77
C ARG A 218 -18.75 4.94 8.94
N GLU A 219 -19.53 4.76 10.00
CA GLU A 219 -19.13 3.99 11.19
C GLU A 219 -19.11 2.48 10.90
N PHE A 220 -20.03 2.01 10.04
CA PHE A 220 -20.09 0.62 9.62
C PHE A 220 -20.55 0.50 8.16
N LEU A 221 -19.72 -0.15 7.36
CA LEU A 221 -19.97 -0.56 5.99
C LEU A 221 -19.81 -2.08 5.89
N SER A 222 -20.80 -2.78 5.34
CA SER A 222 -20.69 -4.23 5.11
C SER A 222 -19.59 -4.55 4.10
N LYS A 223 -19.07 -5.78 4.13
CA LYS A 223 -17.96 -6.18 3.24
C LYS A 223 -18.31 -6.06 1.76
N ASP A 224 -19.50 -6.50 1.39
CA ASP A 224 -19.96 -6.50 -0.01
C ASP A 224 -20.11 -5.09 -0.59
N ALA A 225 -20.38 -4.11 0.29
CA ALA A 225 -20.52 -2.71 -0.10
C ALA A 225 -19.16 -1.99 -0.25
N LEU A 226 -18.02 -2.64 0.04
CA LEU A 226 -16.72 -1.97 0.05
C LEU A 226 -16.36 -1.33 -1.30
N LEU A 227 -16.25 -2.13 -2.37
CA LEU A 227 -15.84 -1.60 -3.67
C LEU A 227 -16.81 -0.52 -4.20
N PRO A 228 -18.14 -0.71 -4.17
CA PRO A 228 -19.06 0.34 -4.64
C PRO A 228 -18.97 1.61 -3.79
N TYR A 229 -18.77 1.50 -2.47
CA TYR A 229 -18.62 2.69 -1.63
C TYR A 229 -17.32 3.44 -1.91
N LEU A 230 -16.22 2.72 -2.17
CA LEU A 230 -14.97 3.34 -2.61
C LEU A 230 -15.14 4.02 -3.97
N GLU A 231 -15.83 3.40 -4.92
CA GLU A 231 -16.18 4.05 -6.20
C GLU A 231 -16.95 5.34 -6.00
N ALA A 232 -17.95 5.36 -5.12
CA ALA A 232 -18.69 6.58 -4.80
C ALA A 232 -17.78 7.70 -4.25
N ILE A 233 -16.88 7.38 -3.31
CA ILE A 233 -15.89 8.35 -2.80
C ILE A 233 -15.00 8.88 -3.92
N MET A 234 -14.51 7.97 -4.77
CA MET A 234 -13.62 8.29 -5.87
C MET A 234 -14.30 9.15 -6.94
N ARG A 235 -15.56 8.88 -7.27
CA ARG A 235 -16.38 9.67 -8.21
C ARG A 235 -16.65 11.07 -7.72
N VAL A 236 -17.06 11.21 -6.46
CA VAL A 236 -17.22 12.52 -5.81
C VAL A 236 -15.91 13.30 -5.88
N TYR A 237 -14.78 12.67 -5.54
CA TYR A 237 -13.48 13.33 -5.67
C TYR A 237 -13.11 13.67 -7.12
N ASN A 238 -13.42 12.80 -8.08
CA ASN A 238 -13.09 13.00 -9.49
C ASN A 238 -13.87 14.20 -10.07
N LEU A 239 -15.15 14.31 -9.70
CA LEU A 239 -16.09 15.35 -10.14
C LEU A 239 -15.76 16.72 -9.52
N PHE A 240 -15.59 16.79 -8.19
CA PHE A 240 -15.41 18.06 -7.49
C PHE A 240 -13.95 18.44 -7.25
N GLY A 241 -13.01 17.53 -7.47
CA GLY A 241 -11.59 17.75 -7.26
C GLY A 241 -10.98 18.78 -8.22
N ARG A 242 -10.32 19.78 -7.65
CA ARG A 242 -9.62 20.83 -8.39
C ARG A 242 -8.48 20.28 -9.25
N ARG A 243 -8.35 20.78 -10.48
CA ARG A 243 -7.23 20.49 -11.41
C ARG A 243 -6.43 21.73 -11.81
N ASP A 244 -6.93 22.91 -11.49
CA ASP A 244 -6.31 24.22 -11.76
C ASP A 244 -5.11 24.49 -10.84
N ASN A 245 -5.17 24.03 -9.59
CA ASN A 245 -4.11 24.25 -8.60
C ASN A 245 -3.69 22.95 -7.91
N LYS A 246 -2.50 22.45 -8.27
CA LYS A 246 -1.94 21.19 -7.72
C LYS A 246 -1.79 21.16 -6.19
N TYR A 247 -1.71 22.33 -5.53
CA TYR A 247 -1.60 22.43 -4.07
C TYR A 247 -2.96 22.33 -3.37
N LYS A 248 -4.06 22.58 -4.10
CA LYS A 248 -5.45 22.46 -3.63
C LYS A 248 -6.18 21.23 -4.18
N ALA A 249 -5.52 20.42 -5.02
CA ALA A 249 -6.13 19.30 -5.75
C ALA A 249 -6.33 17.99 -4.96
N ARG A 250 -5.99 17.92 -3.65
CA ARG A 250 -6.10 16.67 -2.86
C ARG A 250 -7.48 16.55 -2.21
N ILE A 251 -8.00 15.34 -2.05
CA ILE A 251 -9.32 15.10 -1.44
C ILE A 251 -9.46 15.73 -0.04
N LYS A 252 -8.40 15.75 0.77
CA LYS A 252 -8.41 16.44 2.07
C LYS A 252 -8.80 17.92 1.99
N ILE A 253 -8.43 18.59 0.90
CA ILE A 253 -8.78 19.99 0.67
C ILE A 253 -10.26 20.08 0.29
N LEU A 254 -10.74 19.19 -0.58
CA LEU A 254 -12.16 19.10 -0.91
C LEU A 254 -13.01 18.88 0.34
N VAL A 255 -12.68 17.88 1.17
CA VAL A 255 -13.38 17.59 2.44
C VAL A 255 -13.35 18.79 3.38
N HIS A 256 -12.24 19.51 3.45
CA HIS A 256 -12.13 20.71 4.27
C HIS A 256 -13.00 21.87 3.73
N GLU A 257 -13.04 22.07 2.42
CA GLU A 257 -13.79 23.17 1.77
C GLU A 257 -15.30 22.96 1.83
N ILE A 258 -15.79 21.73 1.61
CA ILE A 258 -17.24 21.45 1.61
C ILE A 258 -17.77 21.01 2.99
N GLY A 259 -16.88 20.58 3.89
CA GLY A 259 -17.23 20.00 5.18
C GLY A 259 -17.57 18.51 5.12
N VAL A 260 -17.34 17.80 6.24
CA VAL A 260 -17.52 16.33 6.31
C VAL A 260 -18.97 15.89 6.08
N ALA A 261 -19.95 16.67 6.55
CA ALA A 261 -21.37 16.36 6.36
C ALA A 261 -21.73 16.38 4.86
N ALA A 262 -21.36 17.45 4.15
CA ALA A 262 -21.62 17.54 2.71
C ALA A 262 -20.84 16.49 1.92
N MET A 263 -19.60 16.17 2.32
CA MET A 263 -18.85 15.06 1.70
C MET A 263 -19.59 13.73 1.88
N ARG A 264 -20.02 13.41 3.10
CA ARG A 264 -20.77 12.19 3.40
C ARG A 264 -22.06 12.13 2.58
N ASP A 265 -22.84 13.20 2.58
CA ASP A 265 -24.14 13.22 1.88
C ASP A 265 -23.95 13.07 0.36
N ALA A 266 -22.90 13.66 -0.22
CA ALA A 266 -22.54 13.46 -1.63
C ALA A 266 -22.12 12.02 -1.93
N VAL A 267 -21.33 11.38 -1.05
CA VAL A 267 -20.92 9.98 -1.19
C VAL A 267 -22.11 9.05 -1.07
N GLU A 268 -22.99 9.23 -0.08
CA GLU A 268 -24.19 8.41 0.09
C GLU A 268 -25.15 8.57 -1.10
N THR A 269 -25.29 9.80 -1.63
CA THR A 269 -26.10 10.07 -2.82
C THR A 269 -25.55 9.35 -4.06
N GLU A 270 -24.23 9.37 -4.26
CA GLU A 270 -23.60 8.65 -5.37
C GLU A 270 -23.71 7.15 -5.17
N PHE A 271 -23.41 6.64 -3.97
CA PHE A 271 -23.51 5.23 -3.61
C PHE A 271 -24.91 4.66 -3.86
N ALA A 272 -25.97 5.41 -3.53
CA ALA A 272 -27.36 5.00 -3.77
C ALA A 272 -27.74 4.90 -5.25
N ARG A 273 -26.95 5.50 -6.17
CA ARG A 273 -27.16 5.41 -7.62
C ARG A 273 -26.38 4.27 -8.27
N LEU A 274 -25.39 3.73 -7.58
CA LEU A 274 -24.55 2.68 -8.12
C LEU A 274 -25.31 1.35 -8.18
N ASP A 275 -25.06 0.59 -9.23
CA ASP A 275 -25.42 -0.83 -9.24
C ASP A 275 -24.42 -1.58 -8.35
N VAL A 276 -24.78 -1.71 -7.08
CA VAL A 276 -23.96 -2.38 -6.06
C VAL A 276 -23.63 -3.80 -6.48
N ALA A 277 -24.56 -4.53 -7.09
CA ALA A 277 -24.34 -5.93 -7.48
C ALA A 277 -23.32 -6.05 -8.61
N ALA A 278 -23.28 -5.08 -9.53
CA ALA A 278 -22.31 -5.05 -10.62
C ALA A 278 -20.88 -4.69 -10.19
N ILE A 279 -20.72 -4.00 -9.05
CA ILE A 279 -19.42 -3.49 -8.57
C ILE A 279 -18.90 -4.28 -7.36
N ALA A 280 -19.78 -4.92 -6.60
CA ALA A 280 -19.41 -5.73 -5.45
C ALA A 280 -18.36 -6.78 -5.82
N ALA A 281 -17.46 -7.06 -4.87
CA ALA A 281 -16.44 -8.08 -5.09
C ALA A 281 -17.11 -9.45 -5.21
N ASP A 282 -16.65 -10.23 -6.20
CA ASP A 282 -17.00 -11.64 -6.30
C ASP A 282 -16.51 -12.38 -5.05
N GLN A 283 -17.40 -13.12 -4.40
CA GLN A 283 -17.10 -13.84 -3.16
C GLN A 283 -16.10 -14.97 -3.38
N ASP A 284 -16.12 -15.61 -4.56
CA ASP A 284 -15.14 -16.64 -4.91
C ASP A 284 -13.75 -16.03 -5.06
N GLU A 285 -13.66 -14.82 -5.62
CA GLU A 285 -12.41 -14.08 -5.74
C GLU A 285 -11.89 -13.61 -4.37
N VAL A 286 -12.77 -13.11 -3.50
CA VAL A 286 -12.41 -12.77 -2.11
C VAL A 286 -11.91 -14.00 -1.36
N ALA A 287 -12.55 -15.16 -1.51
CA ALA A 287 -12.14 -16.42 -0.90
C ALA A 287 -10.79 -16.90 -1.46
N ARG A 288 -10.56 -16.76 -2.77
CA ARG A 288 -9.28 -17.07 -3.42
C ARG A 288 -8.15 -16.22 -2.85
N ILE A 289 -8.34 -14.90 -2.77
CA ILE A 289 -7.38 -13.97 -2.15
C ILE A 289 -7.11 -14.37 -0.70
N ALA A 290 -8.16 -14.64 0.08
CA ALA A 290 -8.03 -15.06 1.48
C ALA A 290 -7.19 -16.33 1.64
N GLY A 291 -7.35 -17.30 0.74
CA GLY A 291 -6.56 -18.54 0.70
C GLY A 291 -5.04 -18.29 0.64
N TYR A 292 -4.59 -17.25 -0.07
CA TYR A 292 -3.17 -16.90 -0.12
C TYR A 292 -2.60 -16.29 1.17
N PHE A 293 -3.46 -15.83 2.07
CA PHE A 293 -3.06 -15.28 3.37
C PHE A 293 -3.30 -16.25 4.54
N ALA A 294 -3.61 -17.52 4.25
CA ALA A 294 -3.66 -18.56 5.26
C ALA A 294 -2.36 -18.56 6.10
N PRO A 295 -2.47 -18.63 7.44
CA PRO A 295 -1.29 -18.69 8.29
C PRO A 295 -0.49 -19.96 8.03
N PRO A 296 0.83 -19.95 8.32
CA PRO A 296 1.60 -21.19 8.34
C PRO A 296 1.05 -22.13 9.42
N VAL A 297 1.38 -23.42 9.31
CA VAL A 297 1.11 -24.38 10.38
C VAL A 297 2.03 -24.04 11.56
N TYR A 298 1.46 -23.44 12.59
CA TYR A 298 2.18 -23.13 13.82
C TYR A 298 2.36 -24.40 14.66
N GLU A 299 3.57 -24.61 15.16
CA GLU A 299 3.83 -25.57 16.24
C GLU A 299 3.07 -25.19 17.51
N GLN A 300 2.59 -26.17 18.26
CA GLN A 300 1.98 -25.94 19.57
C GLN A 300 3.09 -25.72 20.61
N LEU A 301 3.31 -24.47 20.96
CA LEU A 301 4.34 -24.06 21.91
C LEU A 301 3.70 -23.53 23.20
N PRO A 302 4.37 -23.71 24.36
CA PRO A 302 3.99 -23.01 25.58
C PRO A 302 3.97 -21.50 25.36
N LYS A 303 3.04 -20.80 26.01
CA LYS A 303 2.95 -19.34 25.94
C LYS A 303 4.26 -18.67 26.37
N ASP A 304 4.88 -19.21 27.42
CA ASP A 304 6.11 -18.68 27.99
C ASP A 304 7.30 -19.58 27.63
N SER A 305 8.38 -18.98 27.12
CA SER A 305 9.63 -19.68 26.82
C SER A 305 10.60 -19.57 27.99
N SER A 306 10.95 -20.72 28.60
CA SER A 306 11.96 -20.77 29.67
C SER A 306 13.31 -20.23 29.21
N THR A 307 13.72 -20.56 27.97
CA THR A 307 14.95 -20.04 27.35
C THR A 307 14.93 -18.52 27.24
N LEU A 308 13.82 -17.93 26.79
CA LEU A 308 13.68 -16.47 26.71
C LEU A 308 13.72 -15.83 28.11
N CYS A 309 13.04 -16.41 29.09
CA CYS A 309 13.04 -15.92 30.47
C CYS A 309 14.45 -15.94 31.07
N THR A 310 15.20 -17.03 30.89
CA THR A 310 16.60 -17.13 31.34
C THR A 310 17.48 -16.10 30.65
N ALA A 311 17.38 -15.94 29.33
CA ALA A 311 18.17 -14.95 28.58
C ALA A 311 17.88 -13.51 29.04
N ARG A 312 16.61 -13.17 29.29
CA ARG A 312 16.20 -11.86 29.83
C ARG A 312 16.70 -11.60 31.25
N ALA A 313 16.87 -12.64 32.06
CA ALA A 313 17.39 -12.51 33.42
C ALA A 313 18.92 -12.37 33.46
N GLN A 314 19.62 -12.96 32.47
CA GLN A 314 21.08 -12.96 32.40
C GLN A 314 21.65 -11.71 31.71
N ASP A 315 20.93 -11.10 30.77
CA ASP A 315 21.39 -9.94 30.01
C ASP A 315 20.37 -8.78 30.06
N GLY A 316 20.73 -7.72 30.79
CA GLY A 316 19.90 -6.52 30.93
C GLY A 316 19.77 -5.69 29.65
N ALA A 317 20.73 -5.75 28.72
CA ALA A 317 20.61 -5.10 27.42
C ALA A 317 19.64 -5.85 26.52
N PHE A 318 19.73 -7.19 26.48
CA PHE A 318 18.76 -8.03 25.77
C PHE A 318 17.36 -7.89 26.37
N HIS A 319 17.22 -7.79 27.69
CA HIS A 319 15.94 -7.53 28.35
C HIS A 319 15.25 -6.28 27.80
N ARG A 320 15.96 -5.14 27.79
CA ARG A 320 15.43 -3.87 27.26
C ARG A 320 15.12 -3.96 25.76
N TRP A 321 15.94 -4.69 25.00
CA TRP A 321 15.68 -4.93 23.59
C TRP A 321 14.37 -5.68 23.39
N VAL A 322 14.11 -6.73 24.19
CA VAL A 322 12.84 -7.48 24.15
C VAL A 322 11.66 -6.57 24.50
N GLU A 323 11.75 -5.78 25.57
CA GLU A 323 10.67 -4.86 25.97
C GLU A 323 10.31 -3.82 24.90
N THR A 324 11.28 -3.43 24.08
CA THR A 324 11.11 -2.37 23.07
C THR A 324 10.71 -2.90 21.70
N ASN A 325 11.25 -4.07 21.31
CA ASN A 325 11.19 -4.54 19.92
C ASN A 325 10.28 -5.76 19.72
N VAL A 326 9.76 -6.34 20.80
CA VAL A 326 8.98 -7.58 20.75
C VAL A 326 7.51 -7.29 21.05
N GLY A 327 6.64 -7.59 20.10
CA GLY A 327 5.19 -7.39 20.16
C GLY A 327 4.40 -8.69 20.30
N ALA A 328 3.22 -8.62 20.91
CA ALA A 328 2.38 -9.80 21.12
C ALA A 328 1.86 -10.39 19.78
N HIS A 329 2.04 -11.69 19.63
CA HIS A 329 1.46 -12.49 18.55
C HIS A 329 0.14 -13.12 19.01
N LYS A 330 -0.82 -13.31 18.11
CA LYS A 330 -2.13 -13.92 18.46
C LYS A 330 -2.05 -15.41 18.79
N VAL A 331 -1.05 -16.10 18.24
CA VAL A 331 -0.76 -17.52 18.54
C VAL A 331 0.22 -17.63 19.72
N PRO A 332 -0.12 -18.36 20.79
CA PRO A 332 0.77 -18.59 21.94
C PRO A 332 2.12 -19.19 21.53
N GLY A 333 3.19 -18.77 22.23
CA GLY A 333 4.56 -19.25 21.98
C GLY A 333 5.26 -18.60 20.78
N TYR A 334 4.56 -17.73 20.04
CA TYR A 334 5.14 -16.90 18.98
C TYR A 334 5.19 -15.45 19.41
N THR A 335 6.03 -14.67 18.72
CA THR A 335 6.16 -13.24 18.97
C THR A 335 6.49 -12.50 17.69
N ILE A 336 6.22 -11.19 17.68
CA ILE A 336 6.54 -10.30 16.57
C ILE A 336 7.84 -9.58 16.91
N VAL A 337 8.82 -9.57 16.02
CA VAL A 337 10.08 -8.83 16.22
C VAL A 337 10.12 -7.65 15.26
N THR A 338 10.33 -6.45 15.81
CA THR A 338 10.55 -5.22 15.04
C THR A 338 12.04 -4.93 14.97
N VAL A 339 12.58 -4.81 13.75
CA VAL A 339 13.99 -4.46 13.53
C VAL A 339 14.05 -3.07 12.90
N SER A 340 14.76 -2.15 13.54
CA SER A 340 14.96 -0.80 13.01
C SER A 340 15.94 -0.84 11.84
N LEU A 341 15.50 -0.35 10.67
CA LEU A 341 16.36 -0.07 9.52
C LEU A 341 16.97 1.33 9.56
N LYS A 342 16.86 2.04 10.69
CA LYS A 342 17.48 3.35 10.88
C LYS A 342 18.85 3.16 11.54
N PRO A 343 19.97 3.27 10.79
CA PRO A 343 21.30 3.25 11.40
C PRO A 343 21.49 4.46 12.31
N ILE A 344 22.29 4.28 13.37
CA ILE A 344 22.68 5.39 14.25
C ILE A 344 23.51 6.40 13.43
N GLY A 345 23.06 7.65 13.38
CA GLY A 345 23.74 8.72 12.64
C GLY A 345 23.59 8.67 11.11
N GLY A 346 22.88 7.67 10.56
CA GLY A 346 22.64 7.56 9.12
C GLY A 346 21.24 8.01 8.69
N VAL A 347 20.99 7.94 7.39
CA VAL A 347 19.71 8.33 6.80
C VAL A 347 18.64 7.27 7.16
N PRO A 348 17.45 7.65 7.64
CA PRO A 348 16.38 6.70 7.92
C PRO A 348 15.84 6.05 6.65
N GLY A 349 15.75 4.72 6.64
CA GLY A 349 15.22 3.93 5.52
C GLY A 349 16.30 3.24 4.70
N ASP A 350 17.52 3.78 4.73
CA ASP A 350 18.87 3.18 4.66
C ASP A 350 19.00 1.71 4.26
#